data_AF-A0A183F4B2-F1
#
_entry.id   AF-A0A183F4B2-F1
#
_cell.length_a   1.000
_cell.length_b   1.000
_cell.length_c   1.000
_cell.angle_alpha   90.00
_cell.angle_beta   90.00
_cell.angle_gamma   90.00
#
_symmetry.space_group_name_H-M   'P 1'
#
loop_
_entity.id
_entity.type
_entity.pdbx_description
1 polymer ?
#
loop_
_entity_poly.entity_id
_entity_poly.type
_entity_poly.pdbx_seq_one_letter_code
_entity_poly.pdbx_strand_id
1 'polypeptide(L)'
;MMSLQVMKWLGLKVLTDDVQGAEPLLGFVNTPECPDMAHRLLEDMWQQFNFSLLEEKIGTPYRYRFNNKAYLVQAFTHASYFKNRITGCYQRLEFLGDAVLDYMITRYLFEDERQYSPGVLTDLRSALVNNTIFASLAVKYDFHKVGRLAPWLMYMVTTEEEIDEGQEEDIEVPKAMSDIFESVAGAVYLDANRDLDIVWRVFFNLMRQTIEECCAYPPRSPIRELMELEPGKTRFSKMERIIESGKVRVTVDIGNKMKFTGMGRNYRIAKTTAAKRALKYVAVVIVVIFDFIDNQFVTIVMWQNTPKVGTSSPHPALDGGCRTIRELSSHQ
;
A
#
# COMPACT_ATOMS: atom_id res chain seq x y z
N MET A 1 21.39 17.05 -28.98
CA MET A 1 22.10 16.94 -27.68
C MET A 1 21.13 17.08 -26.51
N MET A 2 20.24 18.09 -26.49
CA MET A 2 19.12 18.19 -25.52
C MET A 2 18.10 17.03 -25.58
N SER A 3 17.85 16.46 -26.76
CA SER A 3 16.91 15.35 -26.97
C SER A 3 17.28 14.06 -26.21
N LEU A 4 18.56 13.70 -26.17
CA LEU A 4 19.08 12.55 -25.39
C LEU A 4 19.03 12.78 -23.87
N GLN A 5 19.09 14.03 -23.43
CA GLN A 5 19.03 14.38 -22.01
C GLN A 5 17.59 14.30 -21.48
N VAL A 6 16.57 14.60 -22.29
CA VAL A 6 15.16 14.43 -21.95
C VAL A 6 14.73 12.94 -21.99
N MET A 7 15.25 12.16 -22.94
CA MET A 7 14.98 10.71 -23.01
C MET A 7 15.60 9.91 -21.85
N LYS A 8 16.79 10.33 -21.39
CA LYS A 8 17.37 9.88 -20.12
C LYS A 8 16.55 10.32 -18.90
N TRP A 9 15.84 11.43 -18.97
CA TRP A 9 15.03 11.95 -17.87
C TRP A 9 13.67 11.23 -17.75
N LEU A 10 13.09 10.79 -18.86
CA LEU A 10 11.82 10.03 -18.94
C LEU A 10 11.95 8.51 -18.67
N GLY A 11 13.09 8.03 -18.21
CA GLY A 11 13.24 6.61 -17.82
C GLY A 11 13.42 5.62 -18.98
N LEU A 12 13.90 6.06 -20.15
CA LEU A 12 14.24 5.16 -21.26
C LEU A 12 15.73 4.80 -21.29
N LYS A 13 16.02 3.49 -21.45
CA LYS A 13 17.36 3.01 -21.81
C LYS A 13 17.53 3.04 -23.32
N VAL A 14 18.39 3.94 -23.80
CA VAL A 14 18.87 3.94 -25.19
C VAL A 14 20.08 3.00 -25.26
N LEU A 15 19.83 1.74 -25.63
CA LEU A 15 20.84 0.74 -25.93
C LEU A 15 20.61 0.28 -27.38
N THR A 16 21.66 0.31 -28.19
CA THR A 16 21.63 -0.10 -29.62
C THR A 16 21.78 -1.60 -29.81
N ASP A 17 22.07 -2.35 -28.75
CA ASP A 17 22.17 -3.80 -28.75
C ASP A 17 21.06 -4.40 -27.88
N ASP A 18 20.42 -5.46 -28.39
CA ASP A 18 19.42 -6.22 -27.65
C ASP A 18 20.05 -6.81 -26.39
N VAL A 19 19.71 -6.24 -25.22
CA VAL A 19 20.00 -6.90 -23.95
C VAL A 19 19.11 -8.12 -23.86
N GLN A 20 19.62 -9.27 -24.31
CA GLN A 20 18.98 -10.56 -24.11
C GLN A 20 18.65 -10.71 -22.62
N GLY A 21 17.35 -10.74 -22.31
CA GLY A 21 16.89 -11.00 -20.96
C GLY A 21 17.30 -12.41 -20.55
N ALA A 22 17.66 -12.61 -19.28
CA ALA A 22 17.83 -13.95 -18.77
C ALA A 22 16.48 -14.69 -18.88
N GLU A 23 16.48 -15.85 -19.52
CA GLU A 23 15.28 -16.68 -19.61
C GLU A 23 14.85 -17.11 -18.19
N PRO A 24 13.56 -16.95 -17.84
CA PRO A 24 13.05 -17.38 -16.54
C PRO A 24 13.00 -18.91 -16.42
N LEU A 25 12.95 -19.60 -17.56
CA LEU A 25 12.96 -21.05 -17.64
C LEU A 25 14.41 -21.54 -17.61
N LEU A 26 14.77 -22.31 -16.58
CA LEU A 26 16.16 -22.75 -16.34
C LEU A 26 16.54 -24.00 -17.13
N GLY A 27 15.57 -24.76 -17.65
CA GLY A 27 15.80 -25.90 -18.56
C GLY A 27 16.62 -27.08 -18.04
N PHE A 28 17.09 -27.07 -16.78
CA PHE A 28 18.03 -28.07 -16.26
C PHE A 28 17.48 -29.50 -16.15
N VAL A 29 16.15 -29.66 -16.24
CA VAL A 29 15.46 -30.96 -16.23
C VAL A 29 15.34 -31.58 -17.62
N ASN A 30 15.71 -30.84 -18.67
CA ASN A 30 15.68 -31.37 -20.04
C ASN A 30 16.77 -32.44 -20.20
N THR A 31 16.42 -33.59 -20.77
CA THR A 31 17.36 -34.69 -21.04
C THR A 31 17.39 -35.00 -22.54
N PRO A 32 18.41 -35.73 -23.06
CA PRO A 32 18.42 -36.18 -24.45
C PRO A 32 17.17 -36.98 -24.84
N GLU A 33 16.60 -37.74 -23.90
CA GLU A 33 15.38 -38.54 -24.08
C GLU A 33 14.11 -37.68 -23.98
N CYS A 34 14.17 -36.55 -23.28
CA CYS A 34 13.04 -35.63 -23.10
C CYS A 34 13.53 -34.16 -23.14
N PRO A 35 13.80 -33.61 -24.34
CA PRO A 35 14.39 -32.28 -24.48
C PRO A 35 13.45 -31.15 -24.04
N ASP A 36 12.13 -31.41 -23.99
CA ASP A 36 11.10 -30.42 -23.63
C ASP A 36 10.48 -30.66 -22.24
N MET A 37 11.16 -31.42 -21.38
CA MET A 37 10.64 -31.76 -20.05
C MET A 37 10.25 -30.51 -19.24
N ALA A 38 11.06 -29.46 -19.30
CA ALA A 38 10.79 -28.20 -18.60
C ALA A 38 9.51 -27.51 -19.10
N HIS A 39 9.24 -27.55 -20.42
CA HIS A 39 8.03 -26.99 -21.01
C HIS A 39 6.78 -27.80 -20.62
N ARG A 40 6.87 -29.13 -20.60
CA ARG A 40 5.75 -29.98 -20.14
C ARG A 40 5.41 -29.73 -18.68
N LEU A 41 6.43 -29.68 -17.82
CA LEU A 41 6.25 -29.34 -16.40
C LEU A 41 5.68 -27.93 -16.21
N LEU A 42 6.06 -26.98 -17.06
CA LEU A 42 5.49 -25.63 -17.05
C LEU A 42 3.99 -25.67 -17.37
N GLU A 43 3.58 -26.42 -18.39
CA GLU A 43 2.18 -26.61 -18.76
C GLU A 43 1.38 -27.31 -17.64
N ASP A 44 1.95 -28.36 -17.04
CA ASP A 44 1.35 -29.07 -15.91
C ASP A 44 1.11 -28.13 -14.72
N MET A 45 2.10 -27.31 -14.36
CA MET A 45 1.95 -26.28 -13.33
C MET A 45 0.89 -25.25 -13.72
N TRP A 46 0.84 -24.85 -14.99
CA TRP A 46 -0.16 -23.92 -15.50
C TRP A 46 -1.59 -24.39 -15.24
N GLN A 47 -1.84 -25.66 -15.54
CA GLN A 47 -3.14 -26.29 -15.34
C GLN A 47 -3.43 -26.55 -13.86
N GLN A 48 -2.45 -27.10 -13.12
CA GLN A 48 -2.59 -27.45 -11.71
C GLN A 48 -2.99 -26.25 -10.84
N PHE A 49 -2.41 -25.08 -11.11
CA PHE A 49 -2.64 -23.87 -10.31
C PHE A 49 -3.59 -22.87 -10.99
N ASN A 50 -4.18 -23.23 -12.13
CA ASN A 50 -5.13 -22.42 -12.88
C ASN A 50 -4.60 -21.00 -13.21
N PHE A 51 -3.36 -20.93 -13.68
CA PHE A 51 -2.70 -19.66 -14.03
C PHE A 51 -3.42 -18.91 -15.17
N SER A 52 -4.19 -19.61 -16.00
CA SER A 52 -5.01 -19.00 -17.06
C SER A 52 -6.05 -18.02 -16.50
N LEU A 53 -6.73 -18.37 -15.41
CA LEU A 53 -7.71 -17.50 -14.77
C LEU A 53 -7.04 -16.28 -14.13
N LEU A 54 -5.87 -16.49 -13.54
CA LEU A 54 -5.10 -15.42 -12.93
C LEU A 54 -4.56 -14.44 -13.98
N GLU A 55 -4.02 -14.94 -15.08
CA GLU A 55 -3.58 -14.14 -16.22
C GLU A 55 -4.72 -13.27 -16.75
N GLU A 56 -5.92 -13.84 -16.90
CA GLU A 56 -7.11 -13.10 -17.35
C GLU A 56 -7.48 -11.98 -16.36
N LYS A 57 -7.43 -12.24 -15.05
CA LYS A 57 -7.70 -11.22 -14.03
C LYS A 57 -6.68 -10.08 -14.05
N ILE A 58 -5.39 -10.41 -14.12
CA ILE A 58 -4.30 -9.43 -14.19
C ILE A 58 -4.41 -8.61 -15.47
N GLY A 59 -4.72 -9.27 -16.60
CA GLY A 59 -4.72 -8.62 -17.90
C GLY A 59 -5.99 -7.83 -18.22
N THR A 60 -7.10 -8.02 -17.52
CA THR A 60 -8.36 -7.30 -17.78
C THR A 60 -8.25 -5.83 -17.33
N PRO A 61 -8.83 -4.87 -18.08
CA PRO A 61 -9.59 -5.02 -19.33
C PRO A 61 -8.73 -5.09 -20.61
N TYR A 62 -7.42 -4.91 -20.50
CA TYR A 62 -6.51 -4.75 -21.63
C TYR A 62 -6.06 -6.05 -22.30
N ARG A 63 -6.52 -7.20 -21.80
CA ARG A 63 -6.20 -8.55 -22.28
C ARG A 63 -4.69 -8.83 -22.38
N TYR A 64 -3.92 -8.34 -21.42
CA TYR A 64 -2.51 -8.70 -21.31
C TYR A 64 -2.37 -10.22 -21.10
N ARG A 65 -1.46 -10.84 -21.86
CA ARG A 65 -1.12 -12.26 -21.77
C ARG A 65 0.40 -12.38 -21.76
N PHE A 66 0.92 -13.28 -20.93
CA PHE A 66 2.36 -13.52 -20.85
C PHE A 66 2.82 -14.20 -22.13
N ASN A 67 3.81 -13.60 -22.80
CA ASN A 67 4.51 -14.24 -23.92
C ASN A 67 5.30 -15.44 -23.41
N ASN A 68 6.05 -15.24 -22.32
CA ASN A 68 6.76 -16.28 -21.61
C ASN A 68 6.10 -16.56 -20.26
N LYS A 69 5.28 -17.60 -20.29
CA LYS A 69 4.60 -18.20 -19.15
C LYS A 69 5.54 -18.44 -17.94
N ALA A 70 6.79 -18.85 -18.12
CA ALA A 70 7.67 -19.10 -16.97
C ALA A 70 7.85 -17.89 -16.03
N TYR A 71 7.66 -16.64 -16.49
CA TYR A 71 7.67 -15.46 -15.61
C TYR A 71 6.56 -15.45 -14.56
N LEU A 72 5.32 -15.77 -14.92
CA LEU A 72 4.22 -15.77 -13.95
C LEU A 72 4.34 -16.94 -12.97
N VAL A 73 4.78 -18.11 -13.41
CA VAL A 73 5.10 -19.23 -12.49
C VAL A 73 6.21 -18.84 -11.53
N GLN A 74 7.28 -18.19 -12.01
CA GLN A 74 8.35 -17.70 -11.16
C GLN A 74 7.84 -16.69 -10.11
N ALA A 75 6.99 -15.74 -10.52
CA ALA A 75 6.42 -14.71 -9.64
C ALA A 75 5.62 -15.30 -8.47
N PHE A 76 4.97 -16.44 -8.68
CA PHE A 76 4.19 -17.13 -7.65
C PHE A 76 4.96 -18.24 -6.92
N THR A 77 6.23 -18.48 -7.24
CA THR A 77 7.03 -19.55 -6.61
C THR A 77 7.81 -19.03 -5.41
N HIS A 78 7.43 -19.46 -4.21
CA HIS A 78 8.23 -19.21 -3.01
C HIS A 78 9.46 -20.12 -2.93
N ALA A 79 10.51 -19.66 -2.26
CA ALA A 79 11.76 -20.40 -2.03
C ALA A 79 11.56 -21.78 -1.34
N SER A 80 10.49 -21.95 -0.55
CA SER A 80 10.18 -23.24 0.10
C SER A 80 9.50 -24.26 -0.82
N TYR A 81 9.06 -23.86 -2.03
CA TYR A 81 8.39 -24.76 -2.96
C TYR A 81 9.38 -25.56 -3.81
N PHE A 82 9.96 -26.58 -3.19
CA PHE A 82 10.99 -27.44 -3.79
C PHE A 82 10.53 -28.25 -5.03
N LYS A 83 9.22 -28.33 -5.29
CA LYS A 83 8.66 -29.03 -6.46
C LYS A 83 8.88 -28.25 -7.75
N ASN A 84 9.00 -26.92 -7.68
CA ASN A 84 9.37 -26.15 -8.86
C ASN A 84 10.86 -26.35 -9.15
N ARG A 85 11.12 -27.04 -10.27
CA ARG A 85 12.46 -27.32 -10.79
C ARG A 85 12.64 -26.75 -12.20
N ILE A 86 11.88 -25.74 -12.56
CA ILE A 86 11.89 -25.18 -13.92
C ILE A 86 12.12 -23.68 -13.92
N THR A 87 11.83 -22.97 -12.83
CA THR A 87 12.13 -21.54 -12.68
C THR A 87 12.85 -21.27 -11.35
N GLY A 88 13.32 -20.03 -11.17
CA GLY A 88 13.74 -19.54 -9.84
C GLY A 88 12.55 -19.26 -8.90
N CYS A 89 12.86 -18.69 -7.73
CA CYS A 89 11.85 -18.11 -6.83
C CYS A 89 11.52 -16.65 -7.20
N TYR A 90 10.46 -16.12 -6.59
CA TYR A 90 9.95 -14.78 -6.87
C TYR A 90 10.87 -13.63 -6.42
N GLN A 91 11.79 -13.85 -5.48
CA GLN A 91 12.52 -12.78 -4.77
C GLN A 91 13.32 -11.85 -5.69
N ARG A 92 13.85 -12.36 -6.81
CA ARG A 92 14.54 -11.52 -7.81
C ARG A 92 13.56 -10.63 -8.59
N LEU A 93 12.35 -11.13 -8.83
CA LEU A 93 11.30 -10.37 -9.49
C LEU A 93 10.69 -9.35 -8.54
N GLU A 94 10.48 -9.70 -7.27
CA GLU A 94 10.07 -8.78 -6.18
C GLU A 94 11.01 -7.58 -6.12
N PHE A 95 12.31 -7.83 -6.00
CA PHE A 95 13.32 -6.78 -5.95
C PHE A 95 13.25 -5.82 -7.15
N LEU A 96 12.99 -6.35 -8.34
CA LEU A 96 12.84 -5.54 -9.56
C LEU A 96 11.50 -4.78 -9.58
N GLY A 97 10.43 -5.46 -9.18
CA GLY A 97 9.07 -4.94 -9.20
C GLY A 97 8.82 -3.83 -8.19
N ASP A 98 9.44 -3.89 -7.01
CA ASP A 98 9.41 -2.82 -5.99
C ASP A 98 9.88 -1.49 -6.60
N ALA A 99 11.05 -1.48 -7.24
CA ALA A 99 11.58 -0.29 -7.89
C ALA A 99 10.73 0.19 -9.07
N VAL A 100 10.17 -0.74 -9.86
CA VAL A 100 9.28 -0.42 -10.99
C VAL A 100 7.99 0.24 -10.50
N LEU A 101 7.34 -0.31 -9.47
CA LEU A 101 6.11 0.23 -8.89
C LEU A 101 6.36 1.59 -8.22
N ASP A 102 7.43 1.74 -7.43
CA ASP A 102 7.77 3.02 -6.80
C ASP A 102 7.97 4.12 -7.86
N TYR A 103 8.70 3.82 -8.94
CA TYR A 103 8.89 4.76 -10.04
C TYR A 103 7.59 5.14 -10.73
N MET A 104 6.78 4.15 -11.16
CA MET A 104 5.56 4.42 -11.91
C MET A 104 4.54 5.21 -11.09
N ILE A 105 4.34 4.84 -9.82
CA ILE A 105 3.44 5.56 -8.91
C ILE A 105 3.97 6.98 -8.67
N THR A 106 5.27 7.14 -8.40
CA THR A 106 5.88 8.46 -8.19
C THR A 106 5.74 9.35 -9.43
N ARG A 107 5.99 8.79 -10.62
CA ARG A 107 5.85 9.49 -11.90
C ARG A 107 4.40 9.96 -12.10
N TYR A 108 3.43 9.06 -11.90
CA TYR A 108 2.01 9.39 -12.01
C TYR A 108 1.60 10.52 -11.06
N LEU A 109 2.01 10.45 -9.80
CA LEU A 109 1.71 11.49 -8.80
C LEU A 109 2.36 12.84 -9.14
N PHE A 110 3.57 12.82 -9.70
CA PHE A 110 4.30 14.02 -10.11
C PHE A 110 3.69 14.70 -11.35
N GLU A 111 3.20 13.90 -12.29
CA GLU A 111 2.58 14.36 -13.53
C GLU A 111 1.09 14.77 -13.36
N ASP A 112 0.51 14.59 -12.16
CA ASP A 112 -0.88 14.95 -11.86
C ASP A 112 -1.16 16.46 -12.01
N GLU A 113 -2.29 16.80 -12.63
CA GLU A 113 -2.73 18.18 -12.90
C GLU A 113 -2.96 19.00 -11.62
N ARG A 114 -3.21 18.35 -10.48
CA ARG A 114 -3.41 19.00 -9.18
C ARG A 114 -2.13 19.64 -8.64
N GLN A 115 -0.97 19.31 -9.22
CA GLN A 115 0.34 19.88 -8.87
C GLN A 115 0.60 19.84 -7.36
N TYR A 116 0.60 18.63 -6.82
CA TYR A 116 0.74 18.39 -5.39
C TYR A 116 2.01 19.01 -4.80
N SER A 117 1.90 19.56 -3.59
CA SER A 117 3.08 20.06 -2.87
C SER A 117 4.02 18.90 -2.51
N PRO A 118 5.33 19.15 -2.32
CA PRO A 118 6.30 18.10 -2.00
C PRO A 118 5.93 17.24 -0.77
N GLY A 119 5.29 17.85 0.22
CA GLY A 119 4.77 17.13 1.39
C GLY A 119 3.63 16.18 1.00
N VAL A 120 2.68 16.62 0.17
CA VAL A 120 1.53 15.79 -0.24
C VAL A 120 2.00 14.65 -1.14
N LEU A 121 2.97 14.89 -2.04
CA LEU A 121 3.61 13.83 -2.82
C LEU A 121 4.25 12.76 -1.92
N THR A 122 4.93 13.18 -0.85
CA THR A 122 5.55 12.26 0.11
C THR A 122 4.51 11.42 0.84
N ASP A 123 3.39 12.04 1.22
CA ASP A 123 2.29 11.37 1.91
C ASP A 123 1.55 10.39 0.98
N LEU A 124 1.20 10.82 -0.23
CA LEU A 124 0.55 9.99 -1.26
C LEU A 124 1.42 8.79 -1.64
N ARG A 125 2.72 9.02 -1.92
CA ARG A 125 3.64 7.92 -2.24
C ARG A 125 3.74 6.94 -1.08
N SER A 126 3.85 7.43 0.16
CA SER A 126 3.91 6.55 1.35
C SER A 126 2.63 5.75 1.58
N ALA A 127 1.49 6.25 1.09
CA ALA A 127 0.21 5.56 1.19
C ALA A 127 0.04 4.51 0.10
N LEU A 128 0.43 4.83 -1.15
CA LEU A 128 0.25 3.97 -2.32
C LEU A 128 1.35 2.92 -2.47
N VAL A 129 2.60 3.25 -2.17
CA VAL A 129 3.74 2.33 -2.17
C VAL A 129 3.90 1.77 -0.76
N ASN A 130 3.05 0.80 -0.43
CA ASN A 130 2.93 0.24 0.90
C ASN A 130 2.59 -1.24 0.84
N ASN A 131 3.38 -2.06 1.54
CA ASN A 131 3.20 -3.50 1.58
C ASN A 131 1.81 -3.94 2.02
N THR A 132 1.17 -3.21 2.95
CA THR A 132 -0.20 -3.50 3.38
C THR A 132 -1.20 -3.30 2.22
N ILE A 133 -0.99 -2.27 1.39
CA ILE A 133 -1.83 -2.02 0.20
C ILE A 133 -1.56 -3.07 -0.88
N PHE A 134 -0.30 -3.40 -1.15
CA PHE A 134 0.02 -4.43 -2.14
C PHE A 134 -0.51 -5.80 -1.73
N ALA A 135 -0.43 -6.14 -0.45
CA ALA A 135 -0.96 -7.38 0.04
C ALA A 135 -2.50 -7.42 0.00
N SER A 136 -3.20 -6.33 0.36
CA SER A 136 -4.66 -6.28 0.26
C SER A 136 -5.15 -6.37 -1.19
N LEU A 137 -4.43 -5.74 -2.13
CA LEU A 137 -4.69 -5.86 -3.56
C LEU A 137 -4.44 -7.28 -4.07
N ALA A 138 -3.35 -7.92 -3.64
CA ALA A 138 -3.08 -9.32 -3.99
C ALA A 138 -4.19 -10.25 -3.50
N VAL A 139 -4.74 -10.03 -2.29
CA VAL A 139 -5.91 -10.76 -1.80
C VAL A 139 -7.15 -10.48 -2.67
N LYS A 140 -7.45 -9.21 -2.95
CA LYS A 140 -8.57 -8.75 -3.78
C LYS A 140 -8.59 -9.39 -5.18
N TYR A 141 -7.42 -9.60 -5.77
CA TYR A 141 -7.28 -10.25 -7.09
C TYR A 141 -7.01 -11.75 -7.02
N ASP A 142 -7.27 -12.39 -5.87
CA ASP A 142 -7.20 -13.83 -5.66
C ASP A 142 -5.79 -14.44 -5.81
N PHE A 143 -4.72 -13.68 -5.62
CA PHE A 143 -3.35 -14.20 -5.71
C PHE A 143 -3.11 -15.32 -4.68
N HIS A 144 -3.77 -15.21 -3.52
CA HIS A 144 -3.72 -16.23 -2.47
C HIS A 144 -4.26 -17.60 -2.91
N LYS A 145 -5.20 -17.66 -3.88
CA LYS A 145 -5.77 -18.93 -4.38
C LYS A 145 -4.74 -19.74 -5.18
N VAL A 146 -3.85 -19.04 -5.88
CA VAL A 146 -2.70 -19.59 -6.61
C VAL A 146 -1.49 -19.79 -5.69
N GLY A 147 -1.48 -19.08 -4.55
CA GLY A 147 -0.50 -19.18 -3.45
C GLY A 147 -0.36 -20.55 -2.79
N ARG A 148 -0.94 -21.64 -3.33
CA ARG A 148 -0.60 -23.03 -2.95
C ARG A 148 0.85 -23.41 -3.26
N LEU A 149 1.55 -22.59 -4.04
CA LEU A 149 3.02 -22.58 -4.17
C LEU A 149 3.72 -22.00 -2.93
N ALA A 150 2.97 -21.63 -1.91
CA ALA A 150 3.42 -21.16 -0.62
C ALA A 150 2.50 -21.72 0.50
N PRO A 151 2.65 -23.00 0.90
CA PRO A 151 1.68 -23.73 1.72
C PRO A 151 1.27 -23.07 3.04
N TRP A 152 2.09 -22.17 3.61
CA TRP A 152 1.77 -21.48 4.86
C TRP A 152 0.85 -20.25 4.67
N LEU A 153 0.74 -19.69 3.46
CA LEU A 153 -0.15 -18.55 3.20
C LEU A 153 -1.63 -18.92 3.37
N MET A 154 -1.99 -20.16 3.07
CA MET A 154 -3.40 -20.60 3.13
C MET A 154 -3.95 -20.67 4.55
N TYR A 155 -3.08 -20.80 5.57
CA TYR A 155 -3.48 -20.79 6.98
C TYR A 155 -3.78 -19.38 7.53
N MET A 156 -3.35 -18.31 6.84
CA MET A 156 -3.49 -16.94 7.32
C MET A 156 -4.65 -16.16 6.67
N VAL A 157 -5.10 -16.57 5.48
CA VAL A 157 -6.25 -15.91 4.81
C VAL A 157 -7.58 -16.38 5.42
N THR A 158 -7.63 -17.57 6.01
CA THR A 158 -8.84 -18.10 6.67
C THR A 158 -9.22 -17.36 7.95
N THR A 159 -8.37 -16.47 8.47
CA THR A 159 -8.65 -15.66 9.66
C THR A 159 -9.19 -14.26 9.34
N GLU A 160 -9.31 -13.88 8.06
CA GLU A 160 -9.82 -12.56 7.66
C GLU A 160 -11.36 -12.49 7.59
N GLU A 161 -12.07 -13.62 7.50
CA GLU A 161 -13.56 -13.63 7.43
C GLU A 161 -14.24 -13.35 8.79
N GLU A 162 -13.49 -13.31 9.90
CA GLU A 162 -14.02 -13.06 11.25
C GLU A 162 -13.31 -11.89 11.96
N ILE A 163 -13.32 -10.69 11.39
CA ILE A 163 -12.80 -9.50 12.08
C ILE A 163 -13.95 -8.55 12.43
N ASP A 164 -14.34 -8.64 13.71
CA ASP A 164 -15.22 -7.73 14.44
C ASP A 164 -14.61 -6.31 14.51
N GLU A 165 -15.46 -5.28 14.43
CA GLU A 165 -15.12 -3.84 14.23
C GLU A 165 -14.38 -3.17 15.42
N GLY A 166 -13.72 -3.92 16.29
CA GLY A 166 -13.26 -3.45 17.61
C GLY A 166 -11.76 -3.44 17.88
N GLN A 167 -10.91 -4.01 17.02
CA GLN A 167 -9.47 -4.11 17.28
C GLN A 167 -8.64 -3.54 16.13
N GLU A 168 -8.27 -2.25 16.22
CA GLU A 168 -7.19 -1.63 15.44
C GLU A 168 -5.79 -2.13 15.89
N GLU A 169 -5.61 -3.44 16.09
CA GLU A 169 -4.30 -4.02 16.38
C GLU A 169 -3.78 -4.76 15.16
N ASP A 170 -2.74 -4.18 14.54
CA ASP A 170 -1.77 -4.78 13.60
C ASP A 170 -2.16 -6.17 13.06
N ILE A 171 -3.15 -6.21 12.15
CA ILE A 171 -3.35 -7.39 11.30
C ILE A 171 -2.09 -7.50 10.46
N GLU A 172 -1.19 -8.41 10.83
CA GLU A 172 0.05 -8.65 10.10
C GLU A 172 -0.28 -9.39 8.82
N VAL A 173 -0.67 -8.61 7.80
CA VAL A 173 -0.90 -9.13 6.46
C VAL A 173 0.37 -9.86 6.03
N PRO A 174 0.29 -11.12 5.55
CA PRO A 174 1.47 -11.90 5.25
C PRO A 174 2.36 -11.13 4.28
N LYS A 175 3.58 -10.77 4.71
CA LYS A 175 4.52 -10.00 3.90
C LYS A 175 4.66 -10.58 2.48
N ALA A 176 4.66 -11.90 2.38
CA ALA A 176 4.72 -12.63 1.12
C ALA A 176 3.62 -12.26 0.10
N MET A 177 2.43 -11.80 0.52
CA MET A 177 1.40 -11.32 -0.43
C MET A 177 1.79 -10.01 -1.10
N SER A 178 2.42 -9.10 -0.35
CA SER A 178 3.04 -7.90 -0.91
C SER A 178 4.15 -8.29 -1.87
N ASP A 179 5.04 -9.19 -1.43
CA ASP A 179 6.21 -9.59 -2.21
C ASP A 179 5.79 -10.25 -3.55
N ILE A 180 4.69 -11.03 -3.55
CA ILE A 180 4.12 -11.60 -4.79
C ILE A 180 3.50 -10.51 -5.69
N PHE A 181 2.84 -9.49 -5.13
CA PHE A 181 2.31 -8.39 -5.94
C PHE A 181 3.43 -7.66 -6.69
N GLU A 182 4.52 -7.37 -5.98
CA GLU A 182 5.73 -6.76 -6.55
C GLU A 182 6.40 -7.71 -7.55
N SER A 183 6.48 -9.01 -7.25
CA SER A 183 7.08 -9.98 -8.17
C SER A 183 6.32 -10.10 -9.49
N VAL A 184 4.98 -9.97 -9.47
CA VAL A 184 4.17 -9.92 -10.69
C VAL A 184 4.48 -8.66 -11.50
N ALA A 185 4.73 -7.52 -10.85
CA ALA A 185 5.15 -6.31 -11.56
C ALA A 185 6.50 -6.51 -12.26
N GLY A 186 7.46 -7.14 -11.57
CA GLY A 186 8.74 -7.54 -12.16
C GLY A 186 8.58 -8.53 -13.33
N ALA A 187 7.65 -9.49 -13.21
CA ALA A 187 7.35 -10.46 -14.26
C ALA A 187 6.77 -9.80 -15.52
N VAL A 188 5.74 -8.95 -15.36
CA VAL A 188 5.13 -8.19 -16.46
C VAL A 188 6.18 -7.27 -17.10
N TYR A 189 7.00 -6.61 -16.30
CA TYR A 189 8.08 -5.75 -16.82
C TYR A 189 9.06 -6.52 -17.71
N LEU A 190 9.49 -7.72 -17.32
CA LEU A 190 10.41 -8.52 -18.15
C LEU A 190 9.72 -9.09 -19.39
N ASP A 191 8.51 -9.61 -19.25
CA ASP A 191 7.73 -10.20 -20.35
C ASP A 191 7.31 -9.16 -21.40
N ALA A 192 7.04 -7.93 -20.97
CA ALA A 192 6.74 -6.78 -21.82
C ALA A 192 8.01 -6.15 -22.45
N ASN A 193 9.15 -6.85 -22.44
CA ASN A 193 10.43 -6.33 -22.93
C ASN A 193 10.82 -4.97 -22.31
N ARG A 194 10.56 -4.82 -21.00
CA ARG A 194 10.90 -3.64 -20.19
C ARG A 194 10.10 -2.38 -20.57
N ASP A 195 8.94 -2.56 -21.20
CA ASP A 195 8.00 -1.48 -21.53
C ASP A 195 7.18 -1.07 -20.29
N LEU A 196 7.54 0.08 -19.72
CA LEU A 196 6.88 0.63 -18.53
C LEU A 196 5.43 1.05 -18.78
N ASP A 197 5.05 1.39 -20.00
CA ASP A 197 3.66 1.79 -20.31
C ASP A 197 2.75 0.56 -20.28
N ILE A 198 3.24 -0.60 -20.72
CA ILE A 198 2.52 -1.88 -20.57
C ILE A 198 2.35 -2.24 -19.09
N VAL A 199 3.42 -2.15 -18.30
CA VAL A 199 3.35 -2.42 -16.85
C VAL A 199 2.36 -1.47 -16.18
N TRP A 200 2.46 -0.17 -16.46
CA TRP A 200 1.58 0.83 -15.87
C TRP A 200 0.12 0.58 -16.24
N ARG A 201 -0.18 0.24 -17.48
CA ARG A 201 -1.56 -0.07 -17.90
C ARG A 201 -2.17 -1.24 -17.12
N VAL A 202 -1.37 -2.28 -16.86
CA VAL A 202 -1.80 -3.44 -16.06
C VAL A 202 -1.98 -3.02 -14.58
N PHE A 203 -0.95 -2.44 -13.97
CA PHE A 203 -0.93 -2.16 -12.54
C PHE A 203 -1.79 -0.97 -12.12
N PHE A 204 -1.91 0.05 -12.96
CA PHE A 204 -2.85 1.14 -12.74
C PHE A 204 -4.27 0.61 -12.63
N ASN A 205 -4.67 -0.35 -13.47
CA ASN A 205 -6.01 -0.93 -13.37
C ASN A 205 -6.19 -1.71 -12.06
N LEU A 206 -5.19 -2.50 -11.67
CA LEU A 206 -5.22 -3.23 -10.40
C LEU A 206 -5.34 -2.27 -9.21
N MET A 207 -4.64 -1.14 -9.25
CA MET A 207 -4.56 -0.15 -8.17
C MET A 207 -5.58 1.00 -8.30
N ARG A 208 -6.40 1.03 -9.36
CA ARG A 208 -7.15 2.21 -9.79
C ARG A 208 -7.96 2.84 -8.67
N GLN A 209 -8.78 2.02 -8.00
CA GLN A 209 -9.64 2.46 -6.92
C GLN A 209 -8.82 3.08 -5.78
N THR A 210 -7.74 2.41 -5.36
CA THR A 210 -6.88 2.89 -4.27
C THR A 210 -6.17 4.18 -4.63
N ILE A 211 -5.68 4.31 -5.87
CA ILE A 211 -5.05 5.53 -6.38
C ILE A 211 -6.06 6.67 -6.39
N GLU A 212 -7.24 6.47 -6.96
CA GLU A 212 -8.29 7.50 -7.06
C GLU A 212 -8.74 7.97 -5.68
N GLU A 213 -8.97 7.04 -4.73
CA GLU A 213 -9.34 7.34 -3.35
C GLU A 213 -8.25 8.15 -2.62
N CYS A 214 -6.99 7.70 -2.68
CA CYS A 214 -5.87 8.40 -2.06
C CYS A 214 -5.64 9.79 -2.69
N CYS A 215 -5.76 9.92 -4.00
CA CYS A 215 -5.56 11.20 -4.67
C CYS A 215 -6.69 12.19 -4.33
N ALA A 216 -7.94 11.71 -4.22
CA ALA A 216 -9.10 12.52 -3.84
C ALA A 216 -9.06 12.95 -2.38
N TYR A 217 -8.60 12.07 -1.49
CA TYR A 217 -8.46 12.34 -0.06
C TYR A 217 -7.03 12.00 0.41
N PRO A 218 -6.03 12.85 0.11
CA PRO A 218 -4.64 12.57 0.46
C PRO A 218 -4.50 12.34 1.96
N PRO A 219 -4.00 11.17 2.39
CA PRO A 219 -3.79 10.91 3.81
C PRO A 219 -2.75 11.90 4.32
N ARG A 220 -3.02 12.55 5.45
CA ARG A 220 -2.03 13.43 6.08
C ARG A 220 -1.16 12.64 7.04
N SER A 221 0.15 12.78 6.89
CA SER A 221 1.09 12.25 7.87
C SER A 221 0.85 12.93 9.23
N PRO A 222 0.61 12.17 10.32
CA PRO A 222 0.44 12.74 11.66
C PRO A 222 1.63 13.60 12.10
N ILE A 223 2.83 13.25 11.63
CA ILE A 223 4.05 14.01 11.94
C ILE A 223 4.00 15.36 11.23
N ARG A 224 3.61 15.37 9.96
CA ARG A 224 3.55 16.59 9.15
C ARG A 224 2.46 17.52 9.64
N GLU A 225 1.26 16.99 9.88
CA GLU A 225 0.14 17.75 10.42
C GLU A 225 0.52 18.43 11.74
N LEU A 226 1.20 17.72 12.65
CA LEU A 226 1.68 18.30 13.90
C LEU A 226 2.72 19.42 13.69
N MET A 227 3.62 19.25 12.72
CA MET A 227 4.63 20.26 12.40
C MET A 227 4.02 21.50 11.72
N GLU A 228 2.96 21.33 10.93
CA GLU A 228 2.23 22.42 10.28
C GLU A 228 1.34 23.18 11.28
N LEU A 229 0.74 22.50 12.26
CA LEU A 229 -0.05 23.14 13.32
C LEU A 229 0.82 23.93 14.31
N GLU A 230 2.01 23.42 14.66
CA GLU A 230 2.92 24.07 15.61
C GLU A 230 4.32 24.26 15.01
N PRO A 231 4.45 25.18 14.02
CA PRO A 231 5.70 25.40 13.30
C PRO A 231 6.80 25.93 14.22
N GLY A 232 7.99 25.32 14.13
CA GLY A 232 9.18 25.70 14.91
C GLY A 232 9.14 25.32 16.40
N LYS A 233 8.00 24.87 16.92
CA LYS A 233 7.84 24.46 18.33
C LYS A 233 7.90 22.95 18.52
N THR A 234 7.62 22.16 17.48
CA THR A 234 7.62 20.69 17.54
C THR A 234 9.03 20.11 17.38
N ARG A 235 9.52 19.35 18.36
CA ARG A 235 10.83 18.68 18.34
C ARG A 235 10.69 17.21 18.72
N PHE A 236 11.20 16.32 17.88
CA PHE A 236 11.24 14.89 18.17
C PHE A 236 12.58 14.48 18.76
N SER A 237 12.56 13.64 19.78
CA SER A 237 13.76 13.06 20.39
C SER A 237 14.48 12.11 19.44
N LYS A 238 15.74 11.81 19.77
CA LYS A 238 16.42 10.63 19.22
C LYS A 238 15.69 9.35 19.68
N MET A 239 15.93 8.27 18.95
CA MET A 239 15.38 6.96 19.30
C MET A 239 15.97 6.45 20.62
N GLU A 240 15.11 5.92 21.48
CA GLU A 240 15.48 5.20 22.70
C GLU A 240 15.02 3.75 22.56
N ARG A 241 15.94 2.77 22.70
CA ARG A 241 15.59 1.35 22.65
C ARG A 241 15.24 0.85 24.05
N ILE A 242 14.09 0.21 24.19
CA ILE A 242 13.66 -0.43 25.45
C ILE A 242 14.10 -1.89 25.39
N ILE A 243 15.09 -2.24 26.21
CA ILE A 243 15.73 -3.57 26.20
C ILE A 243 14.71 -4.68 26.47
N GLU A 244 13.82 -4.48 27.44
CA GLU A 244 12.84 -5.49 27.88
C GLU A 244 11.83 -5.89 26.79
N SER A 245 11.44 -4.93 25.93
CA SER A 245 10.42 -5.16 24.90
C SER A 245 10.98 -5.22 23.48
N GLY A 246 12.26 -4.88 23.28
CA GLY A 246 12.86 -4.67 21.96
C GLY A 246 12.28 -3.48 21.18
N LYS A 247 11.30 -2.74 21.72
CA LYS A 247 10.62 -1.63 21.05
C LYS A 247 11.44 -0.34 21.13
N VAL A 248 11.17 0.57 20.21
CA VAL A 248 11.71 1.92 20.16
C VAL A 248 10.69 2.90 20.76
N ARG A 249 11.20 3.83 21.56
CA ARG A 249 10.46 4.97 22.11
C ARG A 249 10.96 6.26 21.47
N VAL A 250 10.02 7.16 21.17
CA VAL A 250 10.27 8.52 20.68
C VAL A 250 9.36 9.47 21.44
N THR A 251 9.90 10.60 21.87
CA THR A 251 9.15 11.66 22.53
C THR A 251 9.08 12.87 21.61
N VAL A 252 7.89 13.45 21.45
CA VAL A 252 7.71 14.75 20.82
C VAL A 252 7.50 15.81 21.91
N ASP A 253 8.27 16.88 21.83
CA ASP A 253 8.16 18.08 22.65
C ASP A 253 7.53 19.20 21.81
N ILE A 254 6.51 19.85 22.34
CA ILE A 254 5.84 21.00 21.72
C ILE A 254 6.10 22.23 22.60
N GLY A 255 6.97 23.12 22.13
CA GLY A 255 7.22 24.42 22.72
C GLY A 255 7.81 24.38 24.14
N ASN A 256 8.50 23.29 24.53
CA ASN A 256 9.01 23.03 25.88
C ASN A 256 7.92 23.01 26.97
N LYS A 257 6.64 22.89 26.60
CA LYS A 257 5.51 22.89 27.52
C LYS A 257 4.83 21.54 27.60
N MET A 258 4.80 20.80 26.49
CA MET A 258 4.09 19.54 26.37
C MET A 258 4.99 18.46 25.79
N LYS A 259 4.90 17.25 26.36
CA LYS A 259 5.68 16.09 25.89
C LYS A 259 4.76 14.90 25.71
N PHE A 260 4.82 14.28 24.53
CA PHE A 260 4.07 13.07 24.22
C PHE A 260 5.02 11.98 23.77
N THR A 261 4.83 10.77 24.30
CA THR A 261 5.69 9.63 24.00
C THR A 261 4.95 8.65 23.10
N GLY A 262 5.61 8.16 22.06
CA GLY A 262 5.16 7.09 21.20
C GLY A 262 6.12 5.91 21.24
N MET A 263 5.58 4.70 21.09
CA MET A 263 6.35 3.46 21.01
C MET A 263 6.02 2.72 19.73
N GLY A 264 6.99 1.94 19.22
CA GLY A 264 6.82 1.14 18.03
C GLY A 264 8.01 0.22 17.79
N ARG A 265 7.87 -0.73 16.85
CA ARG A 265 8.96 -1.66 16.47
C ARG A 265 10.16 -0.96 15.81
N ASN A 266 9.98 0.25 15.29
CA ASN A 266 11.04 1.06 14.69
C ASN A 266 10.81 2.56 14.95
N TYR A 267 11.79 3.39 14.61
CA TYR A 267 11.74 4.83 14.82
C TYR A 267 10.57 5.51 14.10
N ARG A 268 10.26 5.11 12.85
CA ARG A 268 9.17 5.71 12.06
C ARG A 268 7.81 5.50 12.73
N ILE A 269 7.52 4.29 13.18
CA ILE A 269 6.27 3.95 13.86
C ILE A 269 6.19 4.68 15.20
N ALA A 270 7.24 4.60 16.03
CA ALA A 270 7.27 5.28 17.33
C ALA A 270 7.06 6.81 17.19
N LYS A 271 7.70 7.44 16.20
CA LYS A 271 7.55 8.86 15.88
C LYS A 271 6.13 9.20 15.43
N THR A 272 5.52 8.36 14.59
CA THR A 272 4.13 8.52 14.14
C THR A 272 3.15 8.38 15.30
N THR A 273 3.34 7.41 16.17
CA THR A 273 2.52 7.20 17.39
C THR A 273 2.61 8.40 18.34
N ALA A 274 3.82 8.95 18.54
CA ALA A 274 4.03 10.15 19.35
C ALA A 274 3.27 11.35 18.76
N ALA A 275 3.36 11.52 17.44
CA ALA A 275 2.66 12.59 16.74
C ALA A 275 1.13 12.44 16.80
N LYS A 276 0.58 11.23 16.59
CA LYS A 276 -0.85 10.95 16.75
C LYS A 276 -1.36 11.31 18.16
N ARG A 277 -0.60 10.96 19.20
CA ARG A 277 -0.94 11.30 20.60
C ARG A 277 -0.95 12.81 20.83
N ALA A 278 0.06 13.51 20.31
CA ALA A 278 0.14 14.96 20.36
C ALA A 278 -1.03 15.63 19.62
N LEU A 279 -1.35 15.19 18.41
CA LEU A 279 -2.45 15.74 17.61
C LEU A 279 -3.80 15.60 18.29
N LYS A 280 -4.07 14.45 18.94
CA LYS A 280 -5.30 14.28 19.73
C LYS A 280 -5.43 15.35 20.81
N TYR A 281 -4.33 15.75 21.43
CA TYR A 281 -4.34 16.82 22.43
C TYR A 281 -4.49 18.21 21.82
N VAL A 282 -3.72 18.51 20.76
CA VAL A 282 -3.77 19.81 20.07
C VAL A 282 -5.15 20.06 19.46
N ALA A 283 -5.77 19.04 18.85
CA ALA A 283 -7.12 19.13 18.31
C ALA A 283 -8.16 19.43 19.41
N VAL A 284 -8.05 18.77 20.57
CA VAL A 284 -8.92 19.06 21.73
C VAL A 284 -8.72 20.49 22.25
N VAL A 285 -7.48 20.97 22.34
CA VAL A 285 -7.20 22.34 22.79
C VAL A 285 -7.72 23.39 21.81
N ILE A 286 -7.60 23.16 20.50
CA ILE A 286 -8.16 24.08 19.48
C ILE A 286 -9.67 24.17 19.64
N VAL A 287 -10.38 23.05 19.79
CA VAL A 287 -11.83 23.05 20.05
C VAL A 287 -12.17 23.86 21.30
N VAL A 288 -11.42 23.68 22.40
CA VAL A 288 -11.63 24.44 23.65
C VAL A 288 -11.33 25.93 23.50
N ILE A 289 -10.35 26.32 22.68
CA ILE A 289 -10.02 27.73 22.44
C ILE A 289 -11.06 28.40 21.52
N PHE A 290 -11.61 27.67 20.55
CA PHE A 290 -12.73 28.17 19.74
C PHE A 290 -14.02 28.35 20.56
N ASP A 291 -14.22 27.55 21.60
CA ASP A 291 -15.33 27.73 22.56
C ASP A 291 -15.14 28.95 23.50
N PHE A 292 -14.00 29.65 23.44
CA PHE A 292 -13.65 30.71 24.40
C PHE A 292 -13.51 32.13 23.80
N ILE A 293 -14.02 32.37 22.59
CA ILE A 293 -14.02 33.71 21.99
C ILE A 293 -15.46 34.19 21.78
N ASP A 294 -15.75 35.36 22.38
CA ASP A 294 -16.91 36.22 22.20
C ASP A 294 -18.23 35.96 22.94
N ASN A 295 -18.23 35.24 24.08
CA ASN A 295 -19.34 35.27 25.08
C ASN A 295 -20.77 35.20 24.50
N GLN A 296 -20.91 34.62 23.30
CA GLN A 296 -22.12 34.46 22.51
C GLN A 296 -22.06 33.07 21.93
N PHE A 297 -23.05 32.25 22.30
CA PHE A 297 -23.17 30.89 21.81
C PHE A 297 -23.50 30.92 20.32
N VAL A 298 -22.53 30.60 19.47
CA VAL A 298 -22.78 30.22 18.07
C VAL A 298 -22.31 28.78 17.91
N THR A 299 -23.26 27.85 17.86
CA THR A 299 -22.98 26.47 17.48
C THR A 299 -22.76 26.41 15.97
N ILE A 300 -21.50 26.38 15.52
CA ILE A 300 -21.16 25.96 14.16
C ILE A 300 -20.57 24.55 14.26
N VAL A 301 -21.39 23.55 13.92
CA VAL A 301 -20.90 22.19 13.70
C VAL A 301 -20.30 22.13 12.31
N MET A 302 -18.98 21.92 12.22
CA MET A 302 -18.31 21.46 11.00
C MET A 302 -17.52 20.19 11.33
N TRP A 303 -17.71 19.21 10.46
CA TRP A 303 -17.69 17.77 10.68
C TRP A 303 -16.30 17.15 10.49
N GLN A 304 -15.96 16.10 11.25
CA GLN A 304 -15.16 15.00 10.70
C GLN A 304 -15.71 13.64 11.17
N ASN A 305 -16.17 12.90 10.16
CA ASN A 305 -16.52 11.48 10.10
C ASN A 305 -15.74 10.60 11.09
N THR A 306 -16.46 9.93 11.97
CA THR A 306 -16.03 8.68 12.62
C THR A 306 -17.06 7.59 12.32
N PRO A 307 -16.65 6.35 11.98
CA PRO A 307 -17.58 5.25 11.79
C PRO A 307 -18.17 4.84 13.14
N LYS A 308 -19.47 4.58 13.17
CA LYS A 308 -20.21 4.12 14.35
C LYS A 308 -19.87 2.64 14.60
N VAL A 309 -19.19 2.34 15.70
CA VAL A 309 -19.18 1.00 16.29
C VAL A 309 -20.44 0.85 17.14
N GLY A 310 -21.29 -0.10 16.77
CA GLY A 310 -22.52 -0.43 17.49
C GLY A 310 -22.27 -1.35 18.67
N THR A 311 -22.91 -1.06 19.81
CA THR A 311 -23.07 -2.03 20.89
C THR A 311 -24.57 -2.31 21.09
N SER A 312 -24.94 -3.55 20.83
CA SER A 312 -26.20 -4.18 21.20
C SER A 312 -26.19 -4.50 22.70
N SER A 313 -27.16 -4.07 23.51
CA SER A 313 -28.36 -4.83 23.91
C SER A 313 -28.97 -4.17 25.19
N PRO A 314 -30.16 -4.56 25.71
CA PRO A 314 -31.48 -4.11 25.25
C PRO A 314 -32.35 -3.41 26.32
N HIS A 315 -33.41 -2.74 25.83
CA HIS A 315 -34.66 -2.24 26.48
C HIS A 315 -34.70 -0.80 27.04
N PRO A 316 -35.89 -0.14 27.00
CA PRO A 316 -36.83 0.00 25.88
C PRO A 316 -37.21 1.47 25.59
N ALA A 317 -37.60 1.69 24.33
CA ALA A 317 -38.49 2.72 23.78
C ALA A 317 -38.79 4.00 24.59
N LEU A 318 -38.44 5.16 24.04
CA LEU A 318 -39.35 6.30 23.96
C LEU A 318 -39.15 7.09 22.66
N ASP A 319 -40.30 7.46 22.12
CA ASP A 319 -40.65 7.95 20.80
C ASP A 319 -40.37 9.46 20.63
N GLY A 320 -40.28 9.92 19.38
CA GLY A 320 -40.73 11.27 19.03
C GLY A 320 -39.70 12.32 18.55
N GLY A 321 -39.73 12.59 17.25
CA GLY A 321 -39.93 13.96 16.76
C GLY A 321 -38.70 14.77 16.34
N CYS A 322 -38.32 14.66 15.07
CA CYS A 322 -37.53 15.66 14.36
C CYS A 322 -38.37 16.96 14.21
N ARG A 323 -37.86 18.09 14.70
CA ARG A 323 -38.36 19.43 14.35
C ARG A 323 -37.22 20.37 14.00
N THR A 324 -37.18 20.74 12.73
CA THR A 324 -36.50 21.91 12.18
C THR A 324 -37.08 23.17 12.82
N ILE A 325 -36.26 24.07 13.36
CA ILE A 325 -36.69 25.44 13.68
C ILE A 325 -35.72 26.45 13.08
N ARG A 326 -36.35 27.40 12.39
CA ARG A 326 -35.82 28.50 11.58
C ARG A 326 -35.06 29.54 12.40
N GLU A 327 -34.13 30.19 11.72
CA GLU A 327 -33.62 31.52 12.02
C GLU A 327 -34.75 32.51 12.33
N LEU A 328 -34.54 33.35 13.35
CA LEU A 328 -35.19 34.65 13.47
C LEU A 328 -34.12 35.71 13.72
N SER A 329 -34.12 36.67 12.81
CA SER A 329 -33.34 37.89 12.72
C SER A 329 -33.73 38.95 13.75
N SER A 330 -32.73 39.71 14.20
CA SER A 330 -32.69 41.18 14.42
C SER A 330 -33.74 41.91 15.28
N HIS A 331 -33.19 42.86 16.07
CA HIS A 331 -33.80 43.99 16.81
C HIS A 331 -34.35 43.62 18.20
N GLN A 332 -33.96 44.28 19.30
CA GLN A 332 -33.53 45.67 19.55
C GLN A 332 -32.35 45.74 20.52
#